data_AF-A0A0G0QV79-F1
#
_entry.id   AF-A0A0G0QV79-F1
#
_cell.length_a   1.000
_cell.length_b   1.000
_cell.length_c   1.000
_cell.angle_alpha   90.00
_cell.angle_beta   90.00
_cell.angle_gamma   90.00
#
_symmetry.space_group_name_H-M   'P 1'
#
loop_
_entity.id
_entity.type
_entity.pdbx_description
1 polymer ?
#
loop_
_entity_poly.entity_id
_entity_poly.type
_entity_poly.pdbx_seq_one_letter_code
_entity_poly.pdbx_strand_id
1 'polypeptide(L)'
;MDGKLKKHLVKFAVVLTIFFIYLNISYSHFNVLDSCFVKIKAPGLNSRKSEIKEAIKYLKSTDKEAYKNFCRQTDSIIETSCMGSDWHLDGKVRGQDSPGCYIKGSKTIYLNPLILKSFSADKIAGLLKDYSRMGRDFWDSGL
;
A
#
# COMPACT_ATOMS: atom_id res chain seq x y z
N MET A 1 -17.00 51.69 -20.84
CA MET A 1 -15.99 50.87 -20.13
C MET A 1 -14.72 50.87 -20.97
N ASP A 2 -13.66 51.52 -20.52
CA ASP A 2 -12.46 51.78 -21.33
C ASP A 2 -11.77 50.50 -21.80
N GLY A 3 -11.33 50.48 -23.06
CA GLY A 3 -10.63 49.34 -23.66
C GLY A 3 -9.34 48.94 -22.92
N LYS A 4 -8.75 49.88 -22.18
CA LYS A 4 -7.59 49.65 -21.31
C LYS A 4 -7.94 48.73 -20.12
N LEU A 5 -9.10 48.95 -19.50
CA LEU A 5 -9.56 48.16 -18.35
C LEU A 5 -9.85 46.70 -18.75
N LYS A 6 -10.45 46.47 -19.93
CA LYS A 6 -10.69 45.12 -20.47
C LYS A 6 -9.38 44.34 -20.67
N LYS A 7 -8.32 44.98 -21.19
CA LYS A 7 -7.02 44.30 -21.38
C LYS A 7 -6.38 43.86 -20.07
N HIS A 8 -6.50 44.66 -19.00
CA HIS A 8 -5.96 44.28 -17.69
C HIS A 8 -6.74 43.14 -17.04
N LEU A 9 -8.07 43.14 -17.16
CA LEU A 9 -8.92 42.05 -16.67
C LEU A 9 -8.61 40.71 -17.34
N VAL A 10 -8.41 40.71 -18.67
CA VAL A 10 -8.06 39.47 -19.39
C VAL A 10 -6.70 38.93 -18.95
N LYS A 11 -5.68 39.78 -18.81
CA LYS A 11 -4.37 39.35 -18.32
C LYS A 11 -4.44 38.77 -16.90
N PHE A 12 -5.20 39.42 -16.02
CA PHE A 12 -5.41 38.95 -14.66
C PHE A 12 -6.09 37.58 -14.64
N ALA A 13 -7.16 37.40 -15.43
CA ALA A 13 -7.85 36.12 -15.54
C ALA A 13 -6.94 34.98 -16.05
N VAL A 14 -6.08 35.25 -17.02
CA VAL A 14 -5.11 34.27 -17.54
C VAL A 14 -4.10 33.86 -16.46
N VAL A 15 -3.51 34.82 -15.74
CA VAL A 15 -2.57 34.54 -14.65
C VAL A 15 -3.24 33.73 -13.55
N LEU A 16 -4.48 34.08 -13.19
CA LEU A 16 -5.26 33.39 -12.17
C LEU A 16 -5.58 31.95 -12.59
N THR A 17 -5.91 31.73 -13.87
CA THR A 17 -6.15 30.39 -14.41
C THR A 17 -4.88 29.53 -14.38
N ILE A 18 -3.73 30.08 -14.80
CA ILE A 18 -2.44 29.37 -14.75
C ILE A 18 -2.07 29.02 -13.30
N PHE A 19 -2.28 29.95 -12.37
CA PHE A 19 -2.06 29.72 -10.93
C PHE A 19 -2.96 28.61 -10.39
N PHE A 20 -4.25 28.60 -10.75
CA PHE A 20 -5.17 27.52 -10.36
C PHE A 20 -4.78 26.16 -10.95
N ILE A 21 -4.33 26.11 -12.20
CA ILE A 21 -3.84 24.85 -12.82
C ILE A 21 -2.58 24.36 -12.07
N TYR A 22 -1.64 25.27 -11.77
CA TYR A 22 -0.42 24.94 -11.02
C TYR A 22 -0.74 24.40 -9.62
N LEU A 23 -1.69 25.04 -8.91
CA LEU A 23 -2.17 24.56 -7.62
C LEU A 23 -2.81 23.17 -7.77
N ASN A 24 -3.69 22.94 -8.72
CA ASN A 24 -4.36 21.64 -8.90
C ASN A 24 -3.37 20.50 -9.22
N ILE A 25 -2.37 20.76 -10.07
CA ILE A 25 -1.30 19.79 -10.35
C ILE A 25 -0.52 19.47 -9.07
N SER A 26 -0.15 20.49 -8.29
CA SER A 26 0.58 20.33 -7.03
C SER A 26 -0.24 19.61 -5.95
N TYR A 27 -1.54 19.90 -5.85
CA TYR A 27 -2.44 19.28 -4.86
C TYR A 27 -2.75 17.81 -5.18
N SER A 28 -2.73 17.38 -6.45
CA SER A 28 -2.91 15.97 -6.80
C SER A 28 -1.87 15.04 -6.15
N HIS A 29 -0.71 15.59 -5.77
CA HIS A 29 0.38 14.86 -5.11
C HIS A 29 0.35 14.94 -3.57
N PHE A 30 -0.46 15.83 -2.97
CA PHE A 30 -0.56 16.04 -1.53
C PHE A 30 -1.85 15.41 -0.97
N ASN A 31 -1.87 14.08 -0.86
CA ASN A 31 -2.91 13.39 -0.09
C ASN A 31 -2.54 13.43 1.41
N VAL A 32 -3.04 14.45 2.11
CA VAL A 32 -2.89 14.63 3.58
C VAL A 32 -3.63 13.52 4.37
N LEU A 33 -4.45 12.71 3.70
CA LEU A 33 -5.19 11.57 4.24
C LEU A 33 -4.62 10.19 3.85
N ASP A 34 -3.36 10.10 3.40
CA ASP A 34 -2.65 8.83 3.12
C ASP A 34 -2.22 8.11 4.43
N SER A 35 -3.09 8.09 5.45
CA SER A 35 -2.89 7.31 6.68
C SER A 35 -3.34 5.87 6.46
N CYS A 36 -2.38 5.02 6.17
CA CYS A 36 -2.56 3.59 6.03
C CYS A 36 -2.74 2.93 7.40
N PHE A 37 -3.95 2.47 7.70
CA PHE A 37 -4.26 1.78 8.96
C PHE A 37 -4.28 0.26 8.78
N VAL A 38 -3.10 -0.35 8.72
CA VAL A 38 -2.96 -1.81 8.65
C VAL A 38 -2.73 -2.39 10.04
N LYS A 39 -3.56 -3.36 10.43
CA LYS A 39 -3.44 -4.04 11.73
C LYS A 39 -2.33 -5.09 11.65
N ILE A 40 -1.27 -4.96 12.43
CA ILE A 40 -0.19 -5.95 12.50
C ILE A 40 -0.39 -6.81 13.75
N LYS A 41 -0.72 -8.09 13.56
CA LYS A 41 -0.84 -9.11 14.62
C LYS A 41 0.39 -10.01 14.59
N ALA A 42 1.21 -9.94 15.62
CA ALA A 42 2.42 -10.73 15.73
C ALA A 42 2.45 -11.45 17.09
N PRO A 43 1.88 -12.67 17.16
CA PRO A 43 1.79 -13.41 18.42
C PRO A 43 3.17 -13.95 18.81
N GLY A 44 3.82 -13.29 19.76
CA GLY A 44 5.05 -13.79 20.39
C GLY A 44 6.08 -12.71 20.73
N LEU A 45 7.04 -13.08 21.60
CA LEU A 45 8.14 -12.20 22.01
C LEU A 45 9.15 -11.93 20.90
N ASN A 46 9.26 -12.84 19.92
CA ASN A 46 10.18 -12.73 18.76
C ASN A 46 9.51 -12.15 17.51
N SER A 47 8.46 -11.36 17.72
CA SER A 47 7.69 -10.70 16.66
C SER A 47 8.56 -9.72 15.87
N ARG A 48 8.46 -9.74 14.53
CA ARG A 48 9.13 -8.77 13.64
C ARG A 48 8.27 -7.54 13.32
N LYS A 49 7.40 -7.15 14.25
CA LYS A 49 6.48 -6.02 14.10
C LYS A 49 7.18 -4.70 13.77
N SER A 50 8.36 -4.44 14.32
CA SER A 50 9.18 -3.26 13.99
C SER A 50 9.59 -3.27 12.53
N GLU A 51 10.08 -4.39 12.04
CA GLU A 51 10.62 -4.50 10.68
C GLU A 51 9.52 -4.53 9.63
N ILE A 52 8.34 -5.08 9.96
CA ILE A 52 7.14 -4.93 9.13
C ILE A 52 6.75 -3.45 9.04
N LYS A 53 6.79 -2.69 10.14
CA LYS A 53 6.53 -1.24 10.10
C LYS A 53 7.57 -0.48 9.28
N GLU A 54 8.84 -0.84 9.41
CA GLU A 54 9.93 -0.27 8.61
C GLU A 54 9.75 -0.59 7.13
N ALA A 55 9.34 -1.82 6.79
CA ALA A 55 9.04 -2.22 5.42
C ALA A 55 7.88 -1.41 4.82
N ILE A 56 6.82 -1.16 5.59
CA ILE A 56 5.70 -0.30 5.17
C ILE A 56 6.18 1.14 4.96
N LYS A 57 7.03 1.66 5.86
CA LYS A 57 7.62 3.00 5.73
C LYS A 57 8.54 3.08 4.51
N TYR A 58 9.33 2.05 4.28
CA TYR A 58 10.20 1.92 3.12
C TYR A 58 9.36 1.95 1.84
N LEU A 59 8.33 1.11 1.74
CA LEU A 59 7.39 1.08 0.62
C LEU A 59 6.76 2.46 0.36
N LYS A 60 6.34 3.17 1.42
CA LYS A 60 5.81 4.54 1.33
C LYS A 60 6.81 5.52 0.72
N SER A 61 8.10 5.38 1.06
CA SER A 61 9.16 6.27 0.60
C SER A 61 9.68 5.96 -0.80
N THR A 62 9.69 4.68 -1.20
CA THR A 62 10.29 4.24 -2.46
C THR A 62 9.28 4.09 -3.59
N ASP A 63 8.06 3.65 -3.30
CA ASP A 63 7.03 3.37 -4.29
C ASP A 63 5.64 3.78 -3.75
N LYS A 64 5.32 5.07 -3.91
CA LYS A 64 4.06 5.66 -3.42
C LYS A 64 2.83 4.98 -4.01
N GLU A 65 2.89 4.53 -5.26
CA GLU A 65 1.76 3.87 -5.91
C GLU A 65 1.54 2.47 -5.32
N ALA A 66 2.60 1.68 -5.17
CA ALA A 66 2.54 0.39 -4.50
C ALA A 66 2.06 0.53 -3.05
N TYR A 67 2.49 1.56 -2.33
CA TYR A 67 2.00 1.86 -0.99
C TYR A 67 0.49 2.13 -0.98
N LYS A 68 -0.01 2.98 -1.88
CA LYS A 68 -1.46 3.25 -1.97
C LYS A 68 -2.27 2.00 -2.29
N ASN A 69 -1.77 1.17 -3.21
CA ASN A 69 -2.40 -0.10 -3.54
C ASN A 69 -2.38 -1.05 -2.34
N PHE A 70 -1.24 -1.18 -1.65
CA PHE A 70 -1.12 -1.94 -0.41
C PHE A 70 -2.15 -1.51 0.63
N CYS A 71 -2.29 -0.21 0.87
CA CYS A 71 -3.21 0.33 1.86
C CYS A 71 -4.69 0.14 1.52
N ARG A 72 -5.06 0.07 0.24
CA ARG A 72 -6.44 -0.19 -0.19
C ARG A 72 -6.82 -1.67 -0.10
N GLN A 73 -5.83 -2.54 -0.28
CA GLN A 73 -6.02 -3.99 -0.48
C GLN A 73 -5.60 -4.84 0.73
N THR A 74 -5.01 -4.22 1.75
CA THR A 74 -4.55 -4.88 2.96
C THR A 74 -5.12 -4.20 4.19
N ASP A 75 -5.91 -4.93 4.95
CA ASP A 75 -6.47 -4.48 6.23
C ASP A 75 -5.61 -4.99 7.40
N SER A 76 -4.99 -6.16 7.24
CA SER A 76 -4.16 -6.74 8.30
C SER A 76 -2.98 -7.58 7.80
N ILE A 77 -1.93 -7.61 8.62
CA ILE A 77 -0.76 -8.48 8.48
C ILE A 77 -0.68 -9.36 9.72
N ILE A 78 -0.57 -10.67 9.54
CA ILE A 78 -0.46 -11.64 10.61
C ILE A 78 0.86 -12.38 10.47
N GLU A 79 1.70 -12.32 11.51
CA GLU A 79 2.96 -13.05 11.54
C GLU A 79 2.73 -14.47 12.05
N THR A 80 2.40 -15.39 11.14
CA THR A 80 2.20 -16.81 11.42
C THR A 80 2.36 -17.62 10.12
N SER A 81 2.49 -18.94 10.26
CA SER A 81 2.55 -19.84 9.11
C SER A 81 1.20 -19.91 8.38
N CYS A 82 1.23 -19.83 7.05
CA CYS A 82 0.06 -19.88 6.18
C CYS A 82 -0.80 -21.13 6.38
N MET A 83 -0.17 -22.30 6.55
CA MET A 83 -0.86 -23.58 6.70
C MET A 83 -1.61 -23.73 8.04
N GLY A 84 -1.33 -22.89 9.04
CA GLY A 84 -1.96 -23.00 10.36
C GLY A 84 -3.21 -22.13 10.55
N SER A 85 -3.59 -21.34 9.55
CA SER A 85 -4.49 -20.18 9.75
C SER A 85 -5.78 -20.22 8.95
N ASP A 86 -5.92 -21.14 7.98
CA ASP A 86 -7.10 -21.25 7.13
C ASP A 86 -7.46 -22.71 6.88
N TRP A 87 -8.69 -23.07 7.22
CA TRP A 87 -9.26 -24.41 7.03
C TRP A 87 -9.87 -24.61 5.63
N HIS A 88 -10.02 -23.55 4.84
CA HIS A 88 -10.54 -23.61 3.46
C HIS A 88 -9.45 -23.83 2.40
N LEU A 89 -8.16 -23.73 2.77
CA LEU A 89 -7.02 -23.96 1.88
C LEU A 89 -6.64 -25.44 1.84
N ASP A 90 -7.61 -26.32 1.57
CA ASP A 90 -7.45 -27.79 1.60
C ASP A 90 -6.84 -28.36 0.29
N GLY A 91 -6.06 -27.55 -0.42
CA GLY A 91 -5.61 -27.85 -1.78
C GLY A 91 -4.11 -27.69 -1.98
N LYS A 92 -3.37 -28.78 -1.74
CA LYS A 92 -1.96 -29.00 -2.14
C LYS A 92 -0.93 -28.08 -1.47
N VAL A 93 -0.24 -28.66 -0.50
CA VAL A 93 0.93 -28.19 0.24
C VAL A 93 1.98 -27.51 -0.68
N ARG A 94 1.92 -26.18 -0.76
CA ARG A 94 3.02 -25.30 -1.20
C ARG A 94 3.10 -24.14 -0.21
N GLY A 95 3.49 -24.42 1.04
CA GLY A 95 3.33 -23.41 2.11
C GLY A 95 4.33 -23.41 3.25
N GLN A 96 5.19 -24.42 3.40
CA GLN A 96 6.22 -24.39 4.45
C GLN A 96 7.41 -23.50 4.09
N ASP A 97 7.75 -23.39 2.80
CA ASP A 97 8.92 -22.63 2.33
C ASP A 97 8.58 -21.25 1.75
N SER A 98 7.30 -20.83 1.80
CA SER A 98 6.93 -19.50 1.34
C SER A 98 7.14 -18.46 2.44
N PRO A 99 7.76 -17.30 2.15
CA PRO A 99 7.95 -16.23 3.13
C PRO A 99 6.62 -15.63 3.65
N GLY A 100 5.50 -15.91 2.97
CA GLY A 100 4.17 -15.52 3.38
C GLY A 100 3.09 -15.99 2.41
N CYS A 101 1.87 -15.50 2.57
CA CYS A 101 0.77 -15.69 1.63
C CYS A 101 -0.29 -14.60 1.79
N TYR A 102 -1.09 -14.44 0.75
CA TYR A 102 -2.32 -13.66 0.77
C TYR A 102 -3.52 -14.62 0.74
N ILE A 103 -4.46 -14.48 1.68
CA ILE A 103 -5.72 -15.22 1.58
C ILE A 103 -6.65 -14.46 0.64
N LYS A 104 -7.02 -15.11 -0.47
CA LYS A 104 -7.87 -14.55 -1.52
C LYS A 104 -9.15 -13.95 -0.90
N GLY A 105 -9.37 -12.65 -1.13
CA GLY A 105 -10.57 -11.94 -0.65
C GLY A 105 -10.63 -11.61 0.84
N SER A 106 -9.56 -11.85 1.61
CA SER A 106 -9.53 -11.53 3.04
C SER A 106 -8.92 -10.17 3.38
N LYS A 107 -8.28 -9.53 2.39
CA LYS A 107 -7.38 -8.36 2.60
C LYS A 107 -6.34 -8.60 3.71
N THR A 108 -5.97 -9.85 3.93
CA THR A 108 -5.05 -10.25 5.00
C THR A 108 -3.82 -10.93 4.42
N ILE A 109 -2.65 -10.44 4.84
CA ILE A 109 -1.35 -10.99 4.49
C ILE A 109 -0.81 -11.76 5.68
N TYR A 110 -0.40 -12.99 5.45
CA TYR A 110 0.29 -13.83 6.42
C TYR A 110 1.77 -13.83 6.09
N LEU A 111 2.62 -13.65 7.09
CA LEU A 111 4.07 -13.67 6.93
C LEU A 111 4.67 -14.74 7.83
N ASN A 112 5.52 -15.60 7.27
CA ASN A 112 6.13 -16.69 8.00
C ASN A 112 7.31 -16.15 8.85
N PRO A 113 7.20 -16.14 10.18
CA PRO A 113 8.24 -15.56 11.06
C PRO A 113 9.59 -16.23 10.88
N LEU A 114 9.63 -17.55 10.63
CA LEU A 114 10.87 -18.31 10.56
C LEU A 114 11.71 -17.92 9.35
N ILE A 115 11.05 -17.77 8.19
CA ILE A 115 11.71 -17.37 6.95
C ILE A 115 12.06 -15.89 7.01
N LEU A 116 11.13 -15.09 7.54
CA LEU A 116 11.35 -13.65 7.65
C LEU A 116 12.59 -13.31 8.44
N LYS A 117 13.06 -14.08 9.43
CA LYS A 117 14.29 -13.77 10.19
C LYS A 117 15.50 -13.38 9.34
N SER A 118 15.60 -13.92 8.12
CA SER A 118 16.70 -13.64 7.19
C SER A 118 16.47 -12.43 6.28
N PHE A 119 15.30 -11.79 6.35
CA PHE A 119 14.86 -10.77 5.41
C PHE A 119 15.12 -9.37 5.99
N SER A 120 15.68 -8.51 5.16
CA SER A 120 15.77 -7.07 5.38
C SER A 120 14.42 -6.39 5.11
N ALA A 121 14.25 -5.15 5.58
CA ALA A 121 13.00 -4.41 5.45
C ALA A 121 12.57 -4.17 3.98
N ASP A 122 13.51 -4.00 3.06
CA ASP A 122 13.25 -3.87 1.62
C ASP A 122 12.70 -5.17 1.01
N LYS A 123 13.23 -6.34 1.41
CA LYS A 123 12.70 -7.64 0.99
C LYS A 123 11.27 -7.84 1.50
N ILE A 124 11.02 -7.48 2.77
CA ILE A 124 9.66 -7.53 3.33
C ILE A 124 8.73 -6.58 2.56
N ALA A 125 9.19 -5.37 2.21
CA ALA A 125 8.40 -4.43 1.42
C ALA A 125 8.04 -4.98 0.03
N GLY A 126 8.98 -5.68 -0.62
CA GLY A 126 8.74 -6.40 -1.87
C GLY A 126 7.62 -7.44 -1.73
N LEU A 127 7.64 -8.25 -0.67
CA LEU A 127 6.57 -9.22 -0.39
C LEU A 127 5.21 -8.53 -0.20
N LEU A 128 5.17 -7.47 0.61
CA LEU A 128 3.92 -6.74 0.85
C LEU A 128 3.35 -6.17 -0.44
N LYS A 129 4.22 -5.67 -1.34
CA LYS A 129 3.83 -5.20 -2.68
C LYS A 129 3.26 -6.34 -3.52
N ASP A 130 3.93 -7.49 -3.59
CA ASP A 130 3.48 -8.63 -4.38
C ASP A 130 2.15 -9.20 -3.89
N TYR A 131 1.98 -9.37 -2.58
CA TYR A 131 0.73 -9.87 -1.99
C TYR A 131 -0.42 -8.87 -2.14
N SER A 132 -0.13 -7.57 -2.05
CA SER A 132 -1.14 -6.54 -2.32
C SER A 132 -1.60 -6.52 -3.77
N ARG A 133 -0.68 -6.80 -4.70
CA ARG A 133 -1.02 -6.96 -6.12
C ARG A 133 -1.98 -8.13 -6.30
N MET A 134 -1.71 -9.28 -5.67
CA MET A 134 -2.63 -10.43 -5.71
C MET A 134 -4.02 -10.08 -5.17
N GLY A 135 -4.09 -9.32 -4.07
CA GLY A 135 -5.35 -8.84 -3.53
C GLY A 135 -6.09 -7.90 -4.48
N ARG A 136 -5.39 -6.91 -5.03
CA ARG A 136 -5.94 -6.02 -6.06
C ARG A 136 -6.50 -6.82 -7.24
N ASP A 137 -5.70 -7.73 -7.78
CA ASP A 137 -6.07 -8.49 -8.97
C ASP A 137 -7.33 -9.34 -8.68
N PHE A 138 -7.53 -9.85 -7.47
CA PHE A 138 -8.79 -10.49 -7.07
C PHE A 138 -9.99 -9.52 -7.09
N TRP A 139 -9.89 -8.38 -6.41
CA TRP A 139 -11.01 -7.44 -6.28
C TRP A 139 -11.33 -6.70 -7.59
N ASP A 140 -10.33 -6.48 -8.45
CA ASP A 140 -10.48 -5.78 -9.72
C ASP A 140 -10.93 -6.73 -10.85
N SER A 141 -10.58 -8.02 -10.80
CA SER A 141 -10.97 -9.00 -11.84
C SER A 141 -12.36 -9.62 -11.65
N GLY A 142 -13.02 -9.41 -10.50
CA GLY A 142 -14.37 -9.88 -10.24
C GLY A 142 -14.53 -11.41 -10.21
N LEU A 143 -13.45 -12.16 -10.00
CA LEU A 143 -13.39 -13.63 -9.99
C LEU A 143 -13.50 -14.27 -8.60
#